data_AF-A0A5P2QVB8-F1
#
_entry.id   AF-A0A5P2QVB8-F1
#
_cell.length_a   1.000
_cell.length_b   1.000
_cell.length_c   1.000
_cell.angle_alpha   90.00
_cell.angle_beta   90.00
_cell.angle_gamma   90.00
#
_symmetry.space_group_name_H-M   'P 1'
#
loop_
_entity.id
_entity.type
_entity.pdbx_description
1 polymer ?
#
loop_
_entity_poly.entity_id
_entity_poly.type
_entity_poly.pdbx_seq_one_letter_code
_entity_poly.pdbx_strand_id
1 'polypeptide(L)'
;MVLILLAMFAASMLPILSQMFGGNFLPSAEWVSRVRYVAPVAGAAMVLLIAWAGRVTAARTGKRPSLFTRLSVWSLSFMFGMILVKVSIPMIAALLVGQPVAHAYEVRRVTGNDNRCARPIVLHGLPITFDRLCGFSDELREHLRPGDRIAVLGWGTPMGLFPRQLGPRVVRAAPAPGQASPGPVAGAN
;
A
#
# COMPACT_ATOMS: atom_id res chain seq x y z
N MET A 1 -23.37 13.22 11.69
CA MET A 1 -22.26 13.57 10.78
C MET A 1 -20.89 13.59 11.46
N VAL A 2 -20.68 14.34 12.55
CA VAL A 2 -19.36 14.42 13.23
C VAL A 2 -18.84 13.04 13.64
N LEU A 3 -19.70 12.19 14.21
CA LEU A 3 -19.34 10.81 14.56
C LEU A 3 -18.88 9.98 13.35
N ILE A 4 -19.52 10.15 12.19
CA ILE A 4 -19.16 9.45 10.96
C ILE A 4 -17.78 9.91 10.46
N LEU A 5 -17.52 11.23 10.47
CA LEU A 5 -16.22 11.78 10.09
C LEU A 5 -15.10 11.31 11.04
N LEU A 6 -15.38 11.25 12.34
CA LEU A 6 -14.45 10.71 13.33
C LEU A 6 -14.18 9.22 13.10
N ALA A 7 -15.22 8.42 12.83
CA ALA A 7 -15.06 7.00 12.55
C ALA A 7 -14.25 6.75 11.26
N MET A 8 -14.53 7.49 10.18
CA MET A 8 -13.76 7.39 8.93
C MET A 8 -12.32 7.84 9.12
N PHE A 9 -12.09 8.90 9.89
CA PHE A 9 -10.74 9.35 10.23
C PHE A 9 -9.98 8.29 11.03
N ALA A 10 -10.59 7.73 12.08
CA ALA A 10 -10.01 6.66 12.88
C ALA A 10 -9.66 5.43 12.02
N ALA A 11 -10.58 4.99 11.16
CA ALA A 11 -10.35 3.89 10.23
C ALA A 11 -9.20 4.18 9.25
N SER A 12 -9.07 5.42 8.77
CA SER A 12 -8.00 5.82 7.86
C SER A 12 -6.63 5.98 8.55
N MET A 13 -6.64 6.27 9.86
CA MET A 13 -5.44 6.35 10.69
C MET A 13 -4.88 4.99 11.10
N LEU A 14 -5.75 3.98 11.23
CA LEU A 14 -5.38 2.62 11.63
C LEU A 14 -4.17 2.04 10.85
N PRO A 15 -4.14 2.04 9.50
CA PRO A 15 -3.00 1.49 8.76
C PRO A 15 -1.71 2.30 8.93
N ILE A 16 -1.82 3.62 9.14
CA ILE A 16 -0.65 4.48 9.38
C ILE A 16 -0.04 4.17 10.74
N LEU A 17 -0.87 4.02 11.76
CA LEU A 17 -0.44 3.60 13.10
C LEU A 17 0.20 2.21 13.05
N SER A 18 -0.44 1.25 12.37
CA SER A 18 0.14 -0.09 12.21
C SER A 18 1.54 -0.03 11.60
N GLN A 19 1.74 0.80 10.58
CA GLN A 19 3.05 0.97 9.96
C GLN A 19 4.08 1.63 10.88
N MET A 20 3.67 2.59 11.71
CA MET A 20 4.54 3.21 12.71
C MET A 20 5.00 2.23 13.79
N PHE A 21 4.14 1.29 14.20
CA PHE A 21 4.47 0.26 15.19
C PHE A 21 5.11 -0.99 14.57
N GLY A 22 5.62 -0.92 13.34
CA GLY A 22 6.34 -2.01 12.67
C GLY A 22 5.46 -3.08 12.02
N GLY A 23 4.13 -2.89 12.01
CA GLY A 23 3.21 -3.73 11.26
C GLY A 23 3.26 -3.44 9.76
N ASN A 24 3.42 -4.48 8.95
CA ASN A 24 3.37 -4.35 7.50
C ASN A 24 2.03 -4.89 7.03
N PHE A 25 1.02 -4.05 6.82
CA PHE A 25 -0.17 -4.50 6.11
C PHE A 25 0.01 -4.27 4.61
N LEU A 26 -0.28 -5.29 3.80
CA LEU A 26 -0.24 -5.20 2.36
C LEU A 26 -1.61 -5.46 1.74
N PRO A 27 -2.19 -4.48 1.02
CA PRO A 27 -3.34 -4.77 0.17
C PRO A 27 -2.92 -5.69 -0.98
N SER A 28 -3.85 -6.50 -1.49
CA SER A 28 -3.59 -7.32 -2.67
C SER A 28 -3.55 -6.44 -3.92
N ALA A 29 -2.66 -6.76 -4.87
CA ALA A 29 -2.56 -6.02 -6.13
C ALA A 29 -3.90 -6.07 -6.90
N GLU A 30 -4.60 -7.19 -6.81
CA GLU A 30 -5.91 -7.38 -7.41
C GLU A 30 -6.95 -6.42 -6.82
N TRP A 31 -7.00 -6.27 -5.49
CA TRP A 31 -7.89 -5.30 -4.84
C TRP A 31 -7.58 -3.87 -5.27
N VAL A 32 -6.31 -3.47 -5.20
CA VAL A 32 -5.89 -2.10 -5.57
C VAL A 32 -6.24 -1.80 -7.03
N SER A 33 -6.11 -2.79 -7.92
CA SER A 33 -6.51 -2.65 -9.33
C SER A 33 -8.02 -2.50 -9.49
N ARG A 34 -8.81 -3.26 -8.73
CA ARG A 34 -10.29 -3.24 -8.76
C ARG A 34 -10.83 -1.90 -8.30
N VAL A 35 -10.25 -1.31 -7.26
CA VAL A 35 -10.68 -0.02 -6.70
C VAL A 35 -9.95 1.18 -7.33
N ARG A 36 -9.23 1.00 -8.46
CA ARG A 36 -8.41 2.08 -9.06
C ARG A 36 -9.19 3.36 -9.34
N TYR A 37 -10.46 3.22 -9.76
CA TYR A 37 -11.35 4.35 -10.04
C TYR A 37 -12.27 4.69 -8.88
N VAL A 38 -12.61 3.70 -8.04
CA VAL A 38 -13.47 3.90 -6.87
C VAL A 38 -12.76 4.72 -5.79
N ALA A 39 -11.46 4.48 -5.57
CA ALA A 39 -10.71 5.15 -4.51
C ALA A 39 -10.58 6.68 -4.73
N PRO A 40 -10.25 7.20 -5.93
CA PRO A 40 -10.30 8.64 -6.19
C PRO A 40 -11.68 9.25 -5.99
N VAL A 41 -12.76 8.56 -6.38
CA VAL A 41 -14.14 9.01 -6.16
C VAL A 41 -14.44 9.12 -4.67
N ALA A 42 -14.05 8.13 -3.87
CA ALA A 42 -14.17 8.17 -2.41
C ALA A 42 -13.35 9.33 -1.80
N GLY A 43 -12.14 9.57 -2.30
CA GLY A 43 -11.32 10.73 -1.94
C GLY A 43 -12.04 12.04 -2.22
N ALA A 44 -12.60 12.21 -3.41
CA ALA A 44 -13.34 13.42 -3.78
C ALA A 44 -14.60 13.62 -2.92
N ALA A 45 -15.35 12.55 -2.67
CA ALA A 45 -16.50 12.58 -1.77
C ALA A 45 -16.10 13.04 -0.36
N MET A 46 -14.97 12.56 0.17
CA MET A 46 -14.45 13.00 1.46
C MET A 46 -14.14 14.51 1.47
N VAL A 47 -13.51 15.04 0.42
CA VAL A 47 -13.25 16.48 0.30
C VAL A 47 -14.55 17.28 0.33
N LEU A 48 -15.58 16.84 -0.42
CA LEU A 48 -16.87 17.52 -0.45
C LEU A 48 -17.55 17.53 0.92
N LEU A 49 -17.51 16.42 1.65
CA LEU A 49 -18.06 16.32 3.00
C LEU A 49 -17.33 17.25 3.99
N ILE A 50 -16.00 17.26 3.96
CA ILE A 50 -15.18 18.14 4.81
C ILE A 50 -15.37 19.61 4.42
N ALA A 51 -15.47 19.93 3.13
CA ALA A 51 -15.74 21.28 2.66
C ALA A 51 -17.14 21.76 3.10
N TRP A 52 -18.15 20.89 3.03
CA TRP A 52 -19.50 21.18 3.53
C TRP A 52 -19.48 21.46 5.03
N ALA A 53 -18.86 20.58 5.82
CA ALA A 53 -18.71 20.75 7.26
C ALA A 53 -17.96 22.07 7.59
N GLY A 54 -16.90 22.39 6.85
CA GLY A 54 -16.14 23.63 6.99
C GLY A 54 -17.00 24.88 6.70
N ARG A 55 -17.88 24.85 5.70
CA ARG A 55 -18.82 25.95 5.43
C ARG A 55 -19.82 26.13 6.57
N VAL A 56 -20.39 25.05 7.09
CA VAL A 56 -21.32 25.08 8.23
C VAL A 56 -20.64 25.67 9.46
N THR A 57 -19.41 25.25 9.77
CA THR A 57 -18.64 25.79 10.91
C THR A 57 -18.27 27.25 10.73
N ALA A 58 -17.88 27.66 9.51
CA ALA A 58 -17.58 29.06 9.21
C ALA A 58 -18.83 29.96 9.32
N ALA A 59 -20.00 29.46 8.91
CA ALA A 59 -21.26 30.19 9.09
C ALA A 59 -21.62 30.40 10.57
N ARG A 60 -21.27 29.44 11.45
CA ARG A 60 -21.51 29.54 12.90
C ARG A 60 -20.50 30.40 13.64
N THR A 61 -19.24 30.38 13.22
CA THR A 61 -18.14 31.02 13.97
C THR A 61 -17.70 32.36 13.38
N GLY A 62 -18.14 32.68 12.16
CA GLY A 62 -17.66 33.84 11.39
C GLY A 62 -16.19 33.75 10.95
N LYS A 63 -15.45 32.73 11.40
CA LYS A 63 -14.03 32.54 11.13
C LYS A 63 -13.85 31.70 9.88
N ARG A 64 -13.11 32.22 8.91
CA ARG A 64 -12.72 31.49 7.70
C ARG A 64 -11.26 31.08 7.82
N PRO A 65 -10.92 29.81 7.56
CA PRO A 65 -9.53 29.40 7.53
C PRO A 65 -8.82 30.09 6.36
N SER A 66 -7.52 30.31 6.53
CA SER A 66 -6.63 30.78 5.46
C SER A 66 -6.71 29.86 4.24
N LEU A 67 -6.34 30.38 3.07
CA LEU A 67 -6.32 29.59 1.84
C LEU A 67 -5.40 28.37 1.98
N PHE A 68 -4.22 28.57 2.57
CA PHE A 68 -3.25 27.51 2.81
C PHE A 68 -3.85 26.38 3.66
N THR A 69 -4.44 26.70 4.83
CA THR A 69 -5.09 25.70 5.69
C THR A 69 -6.18 24.95 4.94
N ARG A 70 -6.98 25.64 4.13
CA ARG A 70 -8.06 25.01 3.35
C ARG A 70 -7.53 24.02 2.33
N LEU A 71 -6.49 24.40 1.58
CA LEU A 71 -5.85 23.52 0.60
C LEU A 71 -5.20 22.31 1.28
N SER A 72 -4.50 22.50 2.40
CA SER A 72 -3.91 21.40 3.17
C SER A 72 -4.98 20.42 3.64
N VAL A 73 -6.09 20.92 4.19
CA VAL A 73 -7.22 20.09 4.65
C VAL A 73 -7.84 19.30 3.50
N TRP A 74 -8.06 19.92 2.34
CA TRP A 74 -8.60 19.23 1.17
C TRP A 74 -7.66 18.14 0.65
N SER A 75 -6.37 18.44 0.49
CA SER A 75 -5.37 17.47 0.07
C SER A 75 -5.27 16.27 1.02
N LEU A 76 -5.25 16.52 2.33
CA LEU A 76 -5.24 15.46 3.34
C LEU A 76 -6.53 14.64 3.31
N SER A 77 -7.69 15.29 3.20
CA SER A 77 -8.99 14.61 3.15
C SER A 77 -9.10 13.68 1.94
N PHE A 78 -8.63 14.14 0.78
CA PHE A 78 -8.56 13.32 -0.43
C PHE A 78 -7.68 12.10 -0.23
N MET A 79 -6.49 12.29 0.32
CA MET A 79 -5.54 11.21 0.62
C MET A 79 -6.14 10.19 1.60
N PHE A 80 -6.75 10.64 2.69
CA PHE A 80 -7.41 9.76 3.67
C PHE A 80 -8.57 8.99 3.05
N GLY A 81 -9.41 9.62 2.22
CA GLY A 81 -10.48 8.91 1.51
C GLY A 81 -9.95 7.81 0.58
N MET A 82 -8.81 8.03 -0.08
CA MET A 82 -8.15 6.98 -0.87
C MET A 82 -7.58 5.85 -0.01
N ILE A 83 -6.91 6.18 1.10
CA ILE A 83 -6.33 5.20 2.04
C ILE A 83 -7.43 4.32 2.63
N LEU A 84 -8.56 4.91 2.99
CA LEU A 84 -9.72 4.21 3.53
C LEU A 84 -10.13 3.04 2.61
N VAL A 85 -10.24 3.29 1.31
CA VAL A 85 -10.68 2.28 0.33
C VAL A 85 -9.55 1.32 -0.04
N LYS A 86 -8.35 1.83 -0.32
CA LYS A 86 -7.25 1.00 -0.82
C LYS A 86 -6.62 0.13 0.27
N VAL A 87 -6.68 0.54 1.53
CA VAL A 87 -5.88 -0.05 2.61
C VAL A 87 -6.72 -0.35 3.84
N SER A 88 -7.45 0.64 4.39
CA SER A 88 -8.15 0.44 5.65
C SER A 88 -9.26 -0.61 5.58
N ILE A 89 -10.08 -0.60 4.52
CA ILE A 89 -11.13 -1.61 4.32
C ILE A 89 -10.53 -3.03 4.26
N PRO A 90 -9.53 -3.30 3.39
CA PRO A 90 -8.83 -4.58 3.40
C PRO A 90 -8.22 -4.96 4.75
N MET A 91 -7.63 -3.99 5.46
CA MET A 91 -7.00 -4.23 6.76
C MET A 91 -8.02 -4.61 7.81
N ILE A 92 -9.13 -3.88 7.91
CA ILE A 92 -10.22 -4.19 8.84
C ILE A 92 -10.81 -5.57 8.51
N ALA A 93 -11.01 -5.87 7.23
CA ALA A 93 -11.48 -7.20 6.81
C ALA A 93 -10.50 -8.31 7.23
N ALA A 94 -9.19 -8.10 7.05
CA ALA A 94 -8.14 -9.03 7.50
C ALA A 94 -8.11 -9.21 9.02
N LEU A 95 -8.41 -8.18 9.80
CA LEU A 95 -8.47 -8.26 11.27
C LEU A 95 -9.71 -9.01 11.76
N LEU A 96 -10.86 -8.81 11.12
CA LEU A 96 -12.14 -9.38 11.57
C LEU A 96 -12.38 -10.81 11.11
N VAL A 97 -12.05 -11.11 9.85
CA VAL A 97 -12.37 -12.40 9.20
C VAL A 97 -11.17 -12.98 8.46
N GLY A 98 -9.96 -12.59 8.84
CA GLY A 98 -8.74 -13.06 8.21
C GLY A 98 -8.54 -14.56 8.34
N GLN A 99 -7.79 -15.11 7.39
CA GLN A 99 -7.39 -16.51 7.30
C GLN A 99 -5.95 -16.57 6.74
N PRO A 100 -5.26 -17.73 6.83
CA PRO A 100 -3.99 -17.91 6.15
C PRO A 100 -4.20 -17.85 4.63
N VAL A 101 -3.57 -16.87 3.97
CA VAL A 101 -3.68 -16.64 2.53
C VAL A 101 -2.32 -16.34 1.92
N ALA A 102 -2.20 -16.55 0.61
CA ALA A 102 -1.02 -16.22 -0.17
C ALA A 102 -1.38 -15.26 -1.30
N HIS A 103 -0.64 -14.16 -1.42
CA HIS A 103 -0.78 -13.19 -2.51
C HIS A 103 0.50 -13.13 -3.34
N ALA A 104 0.35 -13.05 -4.66
CA ALA A 104 1.46 -12.86 -5.57
C ALA A 104 1.70 -11.36 -5.80
N TYR A 105 2.95 -10.94 -5.70
CA TYR A 105 3.39 -9.57 -5.93
C TYR A 105 4.58 -9.53 -6.86
N GLU A 106 4.69 -8.46 -7.65
CA GLU A 106 5.83 -8.22 -8.51
C GLU A 106 6.82 -7.28 -7.81
N VAL A 107 8.10 -7.64 -7.85
CA VAL A 107 9.18 -6.83 -7.27
C VAL A 107 9.44 -5.64 -8.20
N ARG A 108 9.20 -4.42 -7.70
CA ARG A 108 9.55 -3.19 -8.41
C ARG A 108 11.04 -2.89 -8.29
N ARG A 109 11.56 -2.92 -7.06
CA ARG A 109 12.99 -2.66 -6.80
C ARG A 109 13.40 -3.19 -5.44
N VAL A 110 14.69 -3.47 -5.35
CA VAL A 110 15.38 -3.94 -4.16
C VAL A 110 16.35 -2.83 -3.74
N THR A 111 15.96 -2.01 -2.76
CA THR A 111 16.67 -0.74 -2.42
C THR A 111 17.47 -0.87 -1.12
N GLY A 112 18.54 -0.09 -0.96
CA GLY A 112 19.33 -0.01 0.28
C GLY A 112 18.52 0.49 1.50
N ASN A 113 19.20 0.62 2.65
CA ASN A 113 18.60 0.98 3.95
C ASN A 113 17.66 2.20 3.86
N ASP A 114 16.48 2.13 4.49
CA ASP A 114 15.52 3.24 4.62
C ASP A 114 15.22 3.47 6.11
N ASN A 115 14.94 4.71 6.50
CA ASN A 115 14.66 5.13 7.88
C ASN A 115 13.45 4.41 8.51
N ARG A 116 12.52 3.90 7.69
CA ARG A 116 11.33 3.16 8.18
C ARG A 116 11.50 1.65 8.16
N CYS A 117 12.50 1.15 7.43
CA CYS A 117 12.62 -0.26 7.12
C CYS A 117 14.03 -0.53 6.63
N ALA A 118 14.77 -1.34 7.37
CA ALA A 118 16.07 -1.78 6.90
C ALA A 118 15.89 -2.67 5.66
N ARG A 119 16.45 -2.21 4.53
CA ARG A 119 16.52 -2.95 3.25
C ARG A 119 15.15 -3.40 2.70
N PRO A 120 14.25 -2.47 2.33
CA PRO A 120 12.91 -2.80 1.89
C PRO A 120 12.88 -3.46 0.50
N ILE A 121 12.03 -4.46 0.33
CA ILE A 121 11.61 -4.97 -0.98
C ILE A 121 10.39 -4.17 -1.40
N VAL A 122 10.51 -3.39 -2.48
CA VAL A 122 9.43 -2.52 -2.97
C VAL A 122 8.68 -3.26 -4.06
N LEU A 123 7.36 -3.30 -3.95
CA LEU A 123 6.46 -4.01 -4.84
C LEU A 123 5.80 -3.11 -5.88
N HIS A 124 5.40 -3.70 -6.99
CA HIS A 124 4.69 -3.01 -8.05
C HIS A 124 3.16 -3.05 -7.83
N GLY A 125 2.46 -2.00 -8.23
CA GLY A 125 0.99 -1.95 -8.22
C GLY A 125 0.34 -1.65 -6.86
N LEU A 126 1.13 -1.37 -5.83
CA LEU A 126 0.64 -0.95 -4.50
C LEU A 126 0.77 0.58 -4.30
N PRO A 127 0.00 1.16 -3.35
CA PRO A 127 0.21 2.54 -2.93
C PRO A 127 1.62 2.73 -2.37
N ILE A 128 2.30 3.84 -2.70
CA ILE A 128 3.71 4.13 -2.34
C ILE A 128 3.97 4.04 -0.81
N THR A 129 2.94 4.28 0.00
CA THR A 129 3.05 4.19 1.46
C THR A 129 2.99 2.74 1.95
N PHE A 130 2.41 1.82 1.18
CA PHE A 130 2.11 0.43 1.55
C PHE A 130 2.66 -0.58 0.53
N ASP A 131 3.73 -0.22 -0.18
CA ASP A 131 4.35 -1.04 -1.23
C ASP A 131 5.60 -1.79 -0.75
N ARG A 132 5.86 -1.83 0.56
CA ARG A 132 7.14 -2.32 1.11
C ARG A 132 6.97 -3.57 1.95
N LEU A 133 7.86 -4.53 1.72
CA LEU A 133 8.12 -5.65 2.63
C LEU A 133 9.35 -5.36 3.48
N CYS A 134 9.22 -5.64 4.77
CA CYS A 134 10.25 -5.44 5.79
C CYS A 134 10.45 -6.72 6.59
N GLY A 135 11.67 -6.92 7.10
CA GLY A 135 11.99 -8.05 7.98
C GLY A 135 12.31 -9.38 7.26
N PHE A 136 12.71 -9.32 5.99
CA PHE A 136 13.16 -10.50 5.24
C PHE A 136 14.70 -10.54 5.14
N SER A 137 15.28 -11.75 5.12
CA SER A 137 16.72 -11.96 5.16
C SER A 137 17.44 -11.49 3.88
N ASP A 138 18.71 -11.14 4.04
CA ASP A 138 19.56 -10.68 2.93
C ASP A 138 19.77 -11.75 1.86
N GLU A 139 19.95 -13.00 2.27
CA GLU A 139 20.11 -14.14 1.36
C GLU A 139 18.93 -14.23 0.39
N LEU A 140 17.70 -14.09 0.87
CA LEU A 140 16.52 -14.13 0.01
C LEU A 140 16.47 -12.93 -0.93
N ARG A 141 17.00 -11.80 -0.49
CA ARG A 141 17.02 -10.53 -1.23
C ARG A 141 18.02 -10.54 -2.38
N GLU A 142 19.18 -11.17 -2.20
CA GLU A 142 20.21 -11.33 -3.25
C GLU A 142 19.68 -12.09 -4.47
N HIS A 143 18.71 -12.97 -4.25
CA HIS A 143 18.11 -13.77 -5.32
C HIS A 143 16.96 -13.06 -6.05
N LEU A 144 16.47 -11.92 -5.53
CA LEU A 144 15.34 -11.19 -6.10
C LEU A 144 15.80 -10.08 -7.04
N ARG A 145 15.22 -10.07 -8.25
CA ARG A 145 15.44 -9.05 -9.27
C ARG A 145 14.15 -8.24 -9.50
N PRO A 146 14.26 -6.97 -9.90
CA PRO A 146 13.12 -6.24 -10.45
C PRO A 146 12.41 -7.05 -11.54
N GLY A 147 11.08 -7.12 -11.48
CA GLY A 147 10.23 -7.92 -12.38
C GLY A 147 9.93 -9.35 -11.89
N ASP A 148 10.64 -9.85 -10.87
CA ASP A 148 10.33 -11.17 -10.29
C ASP A 148 8.96 -11.16 -9.62
N ARG A 149 8.22 -12.26 -9.74
CA ARG A 149 6.98 -12.47 -9.00
C ARG A 149 7.24 -13.34 -7.78
N ILE A 150 6.93 -12.79 -6.61
CA ILE A 150 7.05 -13.46 -5.32
C ILE A 150 5.68 -13.77 -4.73
N ALA A 151 5.55 -14.93 -4.10
CA ALA A 151 4.40 -15.24 -3.26
C ALA A 151 4.68 -14.74 -1.82
N VAL A 152 3.74 -14.02 -1.23
CA VAL A 152 3.79 -13.59 0.17
C VAL A 152 2.69 -14.30 0.93
N LEU A 153 3.06 -15.03 1.98
CA LEU A 153 2.13 -15.75 2.85
C LEU A 153 1.90 -14.96 4.13
N GLY A 154 0.67 -14.96 4.61
CA GLY A 154 0.30 -14.21 5.79
C GLY A 154 -1.13 -14.46 6.25
N TRP A 155 -1.55 -13.66 7.23
CA TRP A 155 -2.92 -13.66 7.72
C TRP A 155 -3.71 -12.52 7.06
N GLY A 156 -4.83 -12.83 6.43
CA GLY A 156 -5.67 -11.82 5.79
C GLY A 156 -6.81 -12.36 4.96
N THR A 157 -7.20 -11.62 3.94
CA THR A 157 -8.31 -11.97 3.03
C THR A 157 -7.83 -11.86 1.59
N PRO A 158 -8.67 -12.21 0.59
CA PRO A 158 -8.34 -11.93 -0.81
C PRO A 158 -8.03 -10.45 -1.10
N MET A 159 -8.43 -9.51 -0.24
CA MET A 159 -8.19 -8.08 -0.41
C MET A 159 -6.82 -7.60 0.10
N GLY A 160 -6.13 -8.39 0.93
CA GLY A 160 -4.86 -8.02 1.53
C GLY A 160 -4.50 -8.87 2.75
N LEU A 161 -3.25 -8.81 3.18
CA LEU A 161 -2.72 -9.61 4.27
C LEU A 161 -1.66 -8.89 5.11
N PHE A 162 -1.42 -9.42 6.30
CA PHE A 162 -0.23 -9.16 7.11
C PHE A 162 0.82 -10.23 6.79
N PRO A 163 1.94 -9.89 6.14
CA PRO A 163 2.99 -10.85 5.78
C PRO A 163 3.58 -11.51 7.00
N ARG A 164 3.84 -12.81 6.87
CA ARG A 164 4.63 -13.59 7.82
C ARG A 164 5.85 -14.21 7.17
N GLN A 165 5.70 -14.71 5.95
CA GLN A 165 6.72 -15.47 5.24
C GLN A 165 6.66 -15.22 3.74
N LEU A 166 7.80 -15.41 3.06
CA LEU A 166 7.85 -15.47 1.61
C LEU A 166 7.67 -16.93 1.17
N GLY A 167 6.92 -17.13 0.10
CA GLY A 167 6.63 -18.43 -0.46
C GLY A 167 7.71 -18.89 -1.43
N PRO A 168 7.79 -20.20 -1.70
CA PRO A 168 8.82 -20.79 -2.55
C PRO A 168 8.69 -20.41 -4.04
N ARG A 169 7.56 -19.82 -4.47
CA ARG A 169 7.34 -19.43 -5.86
C ARG A 169 7.95 -18.05 -6.14
N VAL A 170 9.23 -18.05 -6.51
CA VAL A 170 9.81 -17.02 -7.39
C VAL A 170 9.53 -17.49 -8.82
N VAL A 171 8.44 -17.03 -9.42
CA VAL A 171 8.29 -17.20 -10.87
C VAL A 171 9.05 -16.02 -11.48
N ARG A 172 10.29 -16.27 -11.92
CA ARG A 172 10.98 -15.30 -12.80
C ARG A 172 10.07 -15.05 -13.98
N ALA A 173 9.72 -13.80 -14.24
CA ALA A 173 9.18 -13.45 -15.54
C ALA A 173 10.20 -13.94 -16.58
N ALA A 174 9.74 -14.68 -17.59
CA ALA A 174 10.61 -15.07 -18.69
C ALA A 174 11.30 -13.81 -19.23
N PRO A 175 12.62 -13.85 -19.54
CA PRO A 175 13.29 -12.69 -20.10
C PRO A 175 12.51 -12.20 -21.30
N ALA A 176 12.31 -10.88 -21.39
CA ALA A 176 11.72 -10.27 -22.58
C ALA A 176 12.45 -10.80 -23.82
N PRO A 177 11.72 -11.18 -24.90
CA PRO A 177 12.35 -11.71 -26.10
C PRO A 177 13.28 -10.63 -26.66
N GLY A 178 14.59 -10.80 -26.49
CA GLY A 178 15.60 -9.82 -26.89
C GLY A 178 16.85 -9.70 -26.02
N GLN A 179 16.89 -10.26 -24.81
CA GLN A 179 18.15 -10.36 -24.06
C GLN A 179 18.84 -11.68 -24.37
N ALA A 180 19.68 -11.67 -25.40
CA ALA A 180 20.61 -12.74 -25.71
C ALA A 180 21.49 -13.04 -24.50
N SER A 181 21.48 -14.28 -24.02
CA SER A 181 22.49 -14.79 -23.10
C SER A 181 23.86 -14.73 -23.79
N PRO A 182 24.91 -14.16 -23.17
CA PRO A 182 26.26 -14.49 -23.58
C PRO A 182 26.47 -15.97 -23.22
N GLY A 183 26.62 -16.79 -24.26
CA GLY A 183 26.92 -18.22 -24.11
C GLY A 183 28.21 -18.44 -23.30
N PRO A 184 28.39 -19.66 -22.75
CA PRO A 184 29.59 -19.98 -22.00
C PRO A 184 30.80 -19.91 -22.96
N VAL A 185 31.75 -19.02 -22.66
CA VAL A 185 33.09 -19.11 -23.25
C VAL A 185 33.76 -20.31 -22.58
N ALA A 186 33.61 -21.47 -23.21
CA ALA A 186 34.43 -22.62 -22.92
C ALA A 186 35.87 -22.29 -23.28
N GLY A 187 36.78 -22.52 -22.33
CA GLY A 187 38.22 -22.53 -22.60
C GLY A 187 38.66 -23.79 -23.35
N ALA A 188 39.94 -23.76 -23.73
CA ALA A 188 40.78 -24.81 -24.35
C ALA A 188 40.74 -24.89 -25.89
N ASN A 189 41.74 -24.27 -26.55
CA ASN A 189 43.04 -24.90 -26.85
C ASN A 189 44.08 -23.83 -27.19
#